data_AF-A0AAP0AUI8-F1
#
_entry.id   AF-A0AAP0AUI8-F1
#
_cell.length_a   1.000
_cell.length_b   1.000
_cell.length_c   1.000
_cell.angle_alpha   90.00
_cell.angle_beta   90.00
_cell.angle_gamma   90.00
#
_symmetry.space_group_name_H-M   'P 1'
#
loop_
_entity.id
_entity.type
_entity.pdbx_description
1 polymer ?
#
loop_
_entity_poly.entity_id
_entity_poly.type
_entity_poly.pdbx_seq_one_letter_code
_entity_poly.pdbx_strand_id
1 'polypeptide(L)'
;MGPTRRIFVGINCESLQRISMISRCILISSSTPTIYTPPATTPPSTNGKYTGRRRFSRHSSDFCPISKPPMALKAAAVADIPALDQVHERVSSISLTSPSPRKPARFAVIGHRGNGMNSWSSPSVSVRENSILSFNQAAKFSIPFVEFDVQVTSDGVPVIFHDVFILTGDVDAVADRRVTDLSLNEFLSYGSQREPTSPGKPLLRRTADGKVYKWAVEADDPLCTLEEAFRRVDARLGFNIELKFDDDLIYTEENLVKTLEIIVRSVCTNAGGRSVIFSTFQPDAARIVRRLQQDYPVFFLTDGGTKSFSDARRNSLEEAVKLCAENGLEGIVSEVRGVLRNPAAVAGIKKAKLSLLTYGGLNNTAEVVYMQYMMGIDGVIADRVKEISDAVGSFQGQGMGDGGGEEMREARPSFSEAQLSYLLELIAELVRQ
;
A
#
# COMPACT_ATOMS: atom_id res chain seq x y z
N MET A 1 37.58 3.44 -52.01
CA MET A 1 36.63 2.70 -51.15
C MET A 1 37.44 1.78 -50.26
N GLY A 2 37.23 1.80 -48.94
CA GLY A 2 37.94 0.95 -47.97
C GLY A 2 36.96 0.34 -46.97
N PRO A 3 37.26 -0.83 -46.37
CA PRO A 3 36.30 -1.58 -45.56
C PRO A 3 36.14 -1.01 -44.16
N THR A 4 34.90 -0.70 -43.77
CA THR A 4 34.55 -0.29 -42.41
C THR A 4 34.63 -1.48 -41.45
N ARG A 5 35.57 -1.44 -40.50
CA ARG A 5 35.64 -2.41 -39.40
C ARG A 5 34.42 -2.27 -38.49
N ARG A 6 33.64 -3.34 -38.29
CA ARG A 6 32.72 -3.43 -37.16
C ARG A 6 33.53 -3.62 -35.87
N ILE A 7 33.35 -2.73 -34.90
CA ILE A 7 33.91 -2.89 -33.56
C ILE A 7 32.90 -3.68 -32.73
N PHE A 8 33.24 -4.92 -32.38
CA PHE A 8 32.54 -5.64 -31.32
C PHE A 8 32.99 -5.07 -29.97
N VAL A 9 32.10 -4.35 -29.27
CA VAL A 9 32.29 -4.05 -27.84
C VAL A 9 31.62 -5.16 -27.04
N GLY A 10 32.36 -6.24 -26.81
CA GLY A 10 31.94 -7.30 -25.90
C GLY A 10 32.00 -6.80 -24.46
N ILE A 11 30.88 -6.30 -23.93
CA ILE A 11 30.77 -6.02 -22.49
C ILE A 11 30.71 -7.35 -21.75
N ASN A 12 31.77 -7.63 -21.00
CA ASN A 12 32.01 -8.96 -20.42
C ASN A 12 31.06 -9.24 -19.24
N CYS A 13 30.77 -10.53 -19.01
CA CYS A 13 29.70 -11.00 -18.10
C CYS A 13 29.92 -10.64 -16.60
N GLU A 14 31.11 -10.15 -16.23
CA GLU A 14 31.45 -9.80 -14.85
C GLU A 14 30.64 -8.63 -14.28
N SER A 15 30.26 -7.63 -15.08
CA SER A 15 29.67 -6.39 -14.54
C SER A 15 28.32 -6.60 -13.84
N LEU A 16 27.50 -7.53 -14.33
CA LEU A 16 26.23 -7.91 -13.71
C LEU A 16 26.43 -8.88 -12.53
N GLN A 17 27.43 -9.76 -12.60
CA GLN A 17 27.81 -10.61 -11.46
C GLN A 17 28.39 -9.80 -10.29
N ARG A 18 29.05 -8.65 -10.55
CA ARG A 18 29.52 -7.75 -9.49
C ARG A 18 28.39 -7.16 -8.65
N ILE A 19 27.22 -6.88 -9.24
CA ILE A 19 26.05 -6.42 -8.47
C ILE A 19 25.57 -7.52 -7.50
N SER A 20 25.55 -8.78 -7.94
CA SER A 20 25.24 -9.95 -7.09
C SER A 20 26.34 -10.21 -6.02
N MET A 21 27.61 -10.02 -6.36
CA MET A 21 28.73 -10.22 -5.43
C MET A 21 28.87 -9.11 -4.39
N ILE A 22 28.52 -7.85 -4.68
CA ILE A 22 28.56 -6.76 -3.71
C ILE A 22 27.63 -7.06 -2.51
N SER A 23 26.45 -7.64 -2.75
CA SER A 23 25.57 -8.13 -1.68
C SER A 23 26.16 -9.30 -0.87
N ARG A 24 27.13 -10.06 -1.39
CA ARG A 24 27.82 -11.13 -0.65
C ARG A 24 29.06 -10.66 0.10
N CYS A 25 29.83 -9.71 -0.43
CA CYS A 25 31.06 -9.23 0.21
C CYS A 25 30.80 -8.35 1.45
N ILE A 26 29.65 -7.67 1.53
CA ILE A 26 29.28 -6.86 2.71
C ILE A 26 29.01 -7.75 3.95
N LEU A 27 28.72 -9.05 3.77
CA LEU A 27 28.35 -9.97 4.85
C LEU A 27 29.53 -10.56 5.67
N ILE A 28 30.78 -10.18 5.39
CA ILE A 28 31.98 -10.77 6.05
C ILE A 28 32.76 -9.74 6.91
N SER A 29 32.40 -8.45 6.88
CA SER A 29 33.16 -7.37 7.56
C SER A 29 32.35 -6.65 8.65
N SER A 30 31.96 -7.37 9.71
CA SER A 30 31.42 -6.75 10.92
C SER A 30 31.62 -7.61 12.18
N SER A 31 32.87 -7.72 12.64
CA SER A 31 33.20 -8.32 13.94
C SER A 31 33.82 -7.28 14.89
N THR A 32 33.25 -7.18 16.09
CA THR A 32 33.68 -6.42 17.28
C THR A 32 33.76 -4.89 17.21
N PRO A 33 32.93 -4.16 17.98
CA PRO A 33 33.16 -2.75 18.32
C PRO A 33 33.99 -2.62 19.60
N THR A 34 35.12 -1.94 19.53
CA THR A 34 35.94 -1.58 20.71
C THR A 34 35.33 -0.37 21.42
N ILE A 35 35.16 -0.46 22.74
CA ILE A 35 34.63 0.62 23.58
C ILE A 35 35.65 1.76 23.68
N TYR A 36 35.23 2.99 23.42
CA TYR A 36 36.00 4.20 23.76
C TYR A 36 35.11 5.30 24.31
N THR A 37 35.30 5.64 25.59
CA THR A 37 34.55 6.68 26.31
C THR A 37 35.37 7.96 26.42
N PRO A 38 34.93 9.11 25.87
CA PRO A 38 35.55 10.41 26.13
C PRO A 38 35.07 11.01 27.47
N PRO A 39 35.90 11.84 28.15
CA PRO A 39 35.60 12.36 29.49
C PRO A 39 34.71 13.61 29.48
N ALA A 40 34.05 13.86 30.61
CA ALA A 40 33.15 14.99 30.82
C ALA A 40 33.87 16.33 31.05
N THR A 41 33.28 17.42 30.56
CA THR A 41 33.65 18.80 30.90
C THR A 41 32.42 19.62 31.27
N THR A 42 32.54 20.45 32.31
CA THR A 42 31.48 21.28 32.89
C THR A 42 31.41 22.68 32.25
N PRO A 43 30.25 23.37 32.31
CA PRO A 43 30.04 24.64 31.63
C PRO A 43 30.44 25.86 32.48
N PRO A 44 30.87 26.98 31.86
CA PRO A 44 31.01 28.27 32.52
C PRO A 44 29.71 29.08 32.49
N SER A 45 29.45 29.81 33.58
CA SER A 45 28.36 30.78 33.70
C SER A 45 28.77 32.17 33.20
N THR A 46 27.85 32.93 32.61
CA THR A 46 27.92 34.41 32.60
C THR A 46 26.53 35.04 32.72
N ASN A 47 26.46 36.16 33.45
CA ASN A 47 25.25 36.98 33.61
C ASN A 47 25.23 38.11 32.57
N GLY A 48 24.04 38.47 32.08
CA GLY A 48 23.84 39.66 31.24
C GLY A 48 22.39 40.13 31.24
N LYS A 49 22.07 41.18 32.00
CA LYS A 49 20.70 41.72 32.14
C LYS A 49 20.37 42.70 31.01
N TYR A 50 19.13 42.69 30.52
CA TYR A 50 18.45 43.92 30.10
C TYR A 50 16.95 43.88 30.45
N THR A 51 16.31 45.05 30.47
CA THR A 51 15.15 45.37 31.30
C THR A 51 13.86 45.64 30.50
N GLY A 52 12.70 45.28 31.07
CA GLY A 52 11.39 45.63 30.48
C GLY A 52 10.22 45.41 31.46
N ARG A 53 9.77 46.46 32.16
CA ARG A 53 8.61 46.41 33.07
C ARG A 53 7.28 46.48 32.32
N ARG A 54 6.26 45.78 32.82
CA ARG A 54 4.90 46.32 33.10
C ARG A 54 4.22 45.53 34.24
N ARG A 55 3.16 46.10 34.85
CA ARG A 55 2.73 45.83 36.24
C ARG A 55 1.49 44.92 36.37
N PHE A 56 1.44 44.20 37.50
CA PHE A 56 0.30 43.89 38.41
C PHE A 56 -1.13 44.30 37.96
N SER A 57 -2.16 43.46 38.17
CA SER A 57 -2.69 43.19 39.53
C SER A 57 -3.30 41.77 39.75
N ARG A 58 -3.52 41.42 41.03
CA ARG A 58 -4.28 40.26 41.52
C ARG A 58 -5.19 40.70 42.66
N HIS A 59 -6.46 40.29 42.63
CA HIS A 59 -7.43 40.12 43.75
C HIS A 59 -8.51 39.15 43.18
N SER A 60 -9.21 38.31 43.94
CA SER A 60 -9.15 37.93 45.36
C SER A 60 -9.72 36.50 45.54
N SER A 61 -9.57 35.94 46.74
CA SER A 61 -10.00 34.60 47.17
C SER A 61 -11.50 34.45 47.45
N ASP A 62 -12.00 33.20 47.54
CA ASP A 62 -13.00 32.82 48.56
C ASP A 62 -12.99 31.31 48.94
N PHE A 63 -13.68 30.96 50.05
CA PHE A 63 -13.49 29.77 50.91
C PHE A 63 -14.82 29.04 51.26
N CYS A 64 -14.89 27.73 51.63
CA CYS A 64 -13.91 26.64 51.50
C CYS A 64 -14.48 25.18 51.56
N PRO A 65 -15.01 24.63 52.69
CA PRO A 65 -14.51 23.30 53.11
C PRO A 65 -15.53 22.15 53.29
N ILE A 66 -15.00 20.91 53.46
CA ILE A 66 -15.20 19.96 54.61
C ILE A 66 -15.20 18.45 54.24
N SER A 67 -14.18 17.76 54.79
CA SER A 67 -14.06 16.37 55.34
C SER A 67 -14.34 15.05 54.58
N LYS A 68 -13.63 14.03 55.12
CA LYS A 68 -13.76 12.55 55.08
C LYS A 68 -13.42 12.06 56.52
N PRO A 69 -13.49 10.75 56.89
CA PRO A 69 -14.44 9.66 56.62
C PRO A 69 -15.06 9.16 57.99
N PRO A 70 -15.61 7.92 58.17
CA PRO A 70 -14.84 6.66 58.30
C PRO A 70 -15.56 5.38 57.74
N MET A 71 -15.19 4.17 58.22
CA MET A 71 -15.30 2.86 57.52
C MET A 71 -16.51 1.93 57.81
N ALA A 72 -16.72 0.97 56.88
CA ALA A 72 -16.95 -0.48 57.06
C ALA A 72 -18.37 -1.13 57.14
N LEU A 73 -18.62 -2.03 56.17
CA LEU A 73 -19.24 -3.38 56.22
C LEU A 73 -20.68 -3.60 56.74
N LYS A 74 -21.62 -3.89 55.82
CA LYS A 74 -22.15 -5.27 55.60
C LYS A 74 -22.96 -5.41 54.30
N ALA A 75 -23.30 -6.65 53.94
CA ALA A 75 -23.73 -7.09 52.61
C ALA A 75 -25.25 -7.04 52.34
N ALA A 76 -25.60 -6.95 51.05
CA ALA A 76 -26.80 -7.54 50.43
C ALA A 76 -26.49 -7.81 48.94
N ALA A 77 -27.10 -8.84 48.34
CA ALA A 77 -26.81 -9.31 46.99
C ALA A 77 -27.90 -8.92 45.97
N VAL A 78 -27.52 -8.73 44.71
CA VAL A 78 -28.38 -8.91 43.51
C VAL A 78 -27.50 -9.52 42.40
N ALA A 79 -28.09 -10.36 41.55
CA ALA A 79 -27.39 -11.21 40.58
C ALA A 79 -27.43 -10.69 39.13
N ASP A 80 -26.95 -11.54 38.21
CA ASP A 80 -27.27 -11.62 36.79
C ASP A 80 -26.59 -10.67 35.78
N ILE A 81 -25.40 -11.07 35.33
CA ILE A 81 -24.97 -10.95 33.91
C ILE A 81 -24.37 -12.31 33.50
N PRO A 82 -24.95 -13.06 32.54
CA PRO A 82 -24.40 -14.35 32.11
C PRO A 82 -23.15 -14.20 31.25
N ALA A 83 -22.14 -15.05 31.50
CA ALA A 83 -20.95 -15.16 30.68
C ALA A 83 -21.23 -15.90 29.35
N LEU A 84 -20.60 -15.44 28.27
CA LEU A 84 -20.75 -16.01 26.92
C LEU A 84 -19.82 -17.22 26.72
N ASP A 85 -20.14 -18.33 27.38
CA ASP A 85 -19.34 -19.56 27.34
C ASP A 85 -20.17 -20.71 26.75
N GLN A 86 -20.43 -20.67 25.43
CA GLN A 86 -21.21 -21.70 24.74
C GLN A 86 -21.11 -21.76 23.20
N VAL A 87 -19.90 -21.80 22.63
CA VAL A 87 -19.69 -22.41 21.29
C VAL A 87 -18.38 -23.21 21.27
N HIS A 88 -18.34 -24.32 22.00
CA HIS A 88 -17.22 -25.27 21.90
C HIS A 88 -17.73 -26.71 21.75
N GLU A 89 -18.26 -27.04 20.56
CA GLU A 89 -18.25 -28.41 20.05
C GLU A 89 -18.38 -28.44 18.51
N ARG A 90 -17.79 -29.46 17.88
CA ARG A 90 -17.70 -29.70 16.42
C ARG A 90 -16.84 -28.73 15.59
N VAL A 91 -15.52 -28.89 15.63
CA VAL A 91 -14.75 -29.46 14.49
C VAL A 91 -13.51 -30.18 15.05
N SER A 92 -13.57 -31.51 15.20
CA SER A 92 -12.42 -32.32 15.63
C SER A 92 -12.13 -33.42 14.62
N SER A 93 -11.52 -33.07 13.48
CA SER A 93 -10.77 -34.00 12.61
C SER A 93 -10.22 -33.33 11.34
N ILE A 94 -9.20 -32.47 11.46
CA ILE A 94 -8.25 -32.25 10.36
C ILE A 94 -6.85 -32.49 10.93
N SER A 95 -6.16 -33.47 10.34
CA SER A 95 -4.81 -33.84 10.75
C SER A 95 -3.82 -32.72 10.40
N LEU A 96 -3.01 -32.30 11.37
CA LEU A 96 -1.90 -31.36 11.16
C LEU A 96 -0.75 -32.08 10.45
N THR A 97 -0.91 -32.36 9.16
CA THR A 97 0.20 -32.80 8.30
C THR A 97 1.19 -31.64 8.17
N SER A 98 2.47 -31.94 8.40
CA SER A 98 3.58 -30.98 8.28
C SER A 98 3.58 -30.28 6.92
N PRO A 99 3.98 -28.99 6.86
CA PRO A 99 3.99 -28.26 5.60
C PRO A 99 5.04 -28.87 4.66
N SER A 100 4.55 -29.52 3.60
CA SER A 100 5.35 -29.88 2.43
C SER A 100 6.09 -28.64 1.90
N PRO A 101 7.29 -28.80 1.29
CA PRO A 101 8.00 -27.67 0.70
C PRO A 101 7.10 -26.96 -0.31
N ARG A 102 6.72 -25.71 0.01
CA ARG A 102 5.86 -24.90 -0.85
C ARG A 102 6.59 -24.68 -2.18
N LYS A 103 5.91 -24.89 -3.31
CA LYS A 103 6.40 -24.43 -4.61
C LYS A 103 6.75 -22.93 -4.48
N PRO A 104 7.83 -22.43 -5.12
CA PRO A 104 8.15 -21.01 -5.09
C PRO A 104 6.93 -20.22 -5.57
N ALA A 105 6.55 -19.19 -4.81
CA ALA A 105 5.39 -18.37 -5.13
C ALA A 105 5.61 -17.71 -6.49
N ARG A 106 4.58 -17.72 -7.35
CA ARG A 106 4.64 -16.99 -8.62
C ARG A 106 4.62 -15.49 -8.31
N PHE A 107 5.57 -14.76 -8.87
CA PHE A 107 5.58 -13.30 -8.86
C PHE A 107 4.24 -12.78 -9.43
N ALA A 108 3.53 -11.98 -8.65
CA ALA A 108 2.21 -11.48 -8.98
C ALA A 108 2.27 -10.17 -9.76
N VAL A 109 1.38 -10.00 -10.74
CA VAL A 109 1.04 -8.71 -11.32
C VAL A 109 -0.35 -8.35 -10.85
N ILE A 110 -0.53 -7.17 -10.28
CA ILE A 110 -1.80 -6.69 -9.73
C ILE A 110 -2.18 -5.44 -10.52
N GLY A 111 -3.42 -5.39 -11.01
CA GLY A 111 -3.91 -4.22 -11.74
C GLY A 111 -4.26 -3.08 -10.79
N HIS A 112 -3.50 -1.98 -10.84
CA HIS A 112 -3.73 -0.76 -10.04
C HIS A 112 -5.07 -0.13 -10.45
N ARG A 113 -6.00 0.06 -9.50
CA ARG A 113 -7.35 0.60 -9.75
C ARG A 113 -8.10 -0.09 -10.90
N GLY A 114 -7.84 -1.39 -11.06
CA GLY A 114 -8.25 -2.19 -12.22
C GLY A 114 -7.23 -2.19 -13.35
N ASN A 115 -7.59 -1.68 -14.52
CA ASN A 115 -6.74 -1.64 -15.72
C ASN A 115 -5.84 -0.39 -15.79
N GLY A 116 -5.42 0.12 -14.62
CA GLY A 116 -4.49 1.22 -14.45
C GLY A 116 -5.11 2.57 -14.06
N MET A 117 -4.32 3.36 -13.32
CA MET A 117 -4.65 4.74 -12.95
C MET A 117 -4.64 5.64 -14.20
N ASN A 118 -5.60 6.56 -14.25
CA ASN A 118 -5.75 7.55 -15.31
C ASN A 118 -4.74 8.69 -15.15
N SER A 119 -3.47 8.41 -15.48
CA SER A 119 -2.38 9.38 -15.45
C SER A 119 -2.56 10.50 -16.49
N TRP A 120 -2.20 11.72 -16.08
CA TRP A 120 -2.24 12.94 -16.89
C TRP A 120 -1.44 12.86 -18.21
N SER A 121 -0.42 12.00 -18.29
CA SER A 121 0.48 11.92 -19.46
C SER A 121 -0.10 11.23 -20.69
N SER A 122 -1.33 10.68 -20.61
CA SER A 122 -2.01 10.03 -21.75
C SER A 122 -3.24 10.86 -22.17
N PRO A 123 -3.25 11.47 -23.38
CA PRO A 123 -4.29 12.41 -23.79
C PRO A 123 -5.68 11.79 -24.02
N SER A 124 -5.76 10.46 -24.10
CA SER A 124 -6.98 9.71 -23.80
C SER A 124 -6.63 8.52 -22.90
N VAL A 125 -7.45 8.30 -21.87
CA VAL A 125 -7.38 7.07 -21.07
C VAL A 125 -8.62 6.24 -21.39
N SER A 126 -8.41 4.97 -21.72
CA SER A 126 -9.43 4.10 -22.32
C SER A 126 -10.59 3.78 -21.38
N VAL A 127 -10.36 3.76 -20.06
CA VAL A 127 -11.37 3.44 -19.05
C VAL A 127 -11.15 4.23 -17.76
N ARG A 128 -12.23 4.64 -17.09
CA ARG A 128 -12.12 5.25 -15.75
C ARG A 128 -11.55 4.26 -14.73
N GLU A 129 -10.50 4.66 -14.02
CA GLU A 129 -9.93 3.89 -12.91
C GLU A 129 -10.98 3.62 -11.81
N ASN A 130 -10.80 2.60 -10.98
CA ASN A 130 -11.71 2.32 -9.85
C ASN A 130 -13.19 2.07 -10.29
N SER A 131 -13.40 1.49 -11.48
CA SER A 131 -14.71 1.17 -12.05
C SER A 131 -14.87 -0.33 -12.36
N ILE A 132 -16.11 -0.82 -12.38
CA ILE A 132 -16.44 -2.21 -12.74
C ILE A 132 -15.91 -2.57 -14.13
N LEU A 133 -16.07 -1.68 -15.11
CA LEU A 133 -15.48 -1.82 -16.44
C LEU A 133 -13.96 -1.96 -16.41
N SER A 134 -13.26 -1.13 -15.62
CA SER A 134 -11.79 -1.20 -15.45
C SER A 134 -11.35 -2.56 -14.88
N PHE A 135 -11.99 -3.02 -13.81
CA PHE A 135 -11.69 -4.33 -13.20
C PHE A 135 -11.91 -5.49 -14.19
N ASN A 136 -13.03 -5.46 -14.95
CA ASN A 136 -13.34 -6.49 -15.94
C ASN A 136 -12.52 -6.37 -17.24
N GLN A 137 -11.89 -5.22 -17.53
CA GLN A 137 -10.86 -5.12 -18.55
C GLN A 137 -9.55 -5.79 -18.09
N ALA A 138 -9.14 -5.57 -16.84
CA ALA A 138 -7.96 -6.22 -16.26
C ALA A 138 -8.12 -7.75 -16.17
N ALA A 139 -9.33 -8.25 -15.91
CA ALA A 139 -9.69 -9.68 -15.89
C ALA A 139 -9.43 -10.46 -17.21
N LYS A 140 -9.16 -9.74 -18.31
CA LYS A 140 -8.80 -10.32 -19.61
C LYS A 140 -7.34 -10.78 -19.66
N PHE A 141 -6.52 -10.35 -18.71
CA PHE A 141 -5.10 -10.69 -18.60
C PHE A 141 -4.86 -11.72 -17.50
N SER A 142 -3.73 -12.41 -17.53
CA SER A 142 -3.37 -13.46 -16.58
C SER A 142 -2.84 -12.88 -15.26
N ILE A 143 -3.67 -12.11 -14.56
CA ILE A 143 -3.36 -11.50 -13.26
C ILE A 143 -4.18 -12.15 -12.13
N PRO A 144 -3.60 -12.37 -10.93
CA PRO A 144 -4.34 -12.92 -9.79
C PRO A 144 -5.23 -11.90 -9.05
N PHE A 145 -4.91 -10.60 -9.08
CA PHE A 145 -5.63 -9.57 -8.32
C PHE A 145 -5.81 -8.27 -9.12
N VAL A 146 -6.86 -7.53 -8.79
CA VAL A 146 -6.93 -6.07 -8.98
C VAL A 146 -6.85 -5.38 -7.62
N GLU A 147 -6.24 -4.21 -7.59
CA GLU A 147 -6.22 -3.29 -6.45
C GLU A 147 -7.27 -2.19 -6.68
N PHE A 148 -7.84 -1.66 -5.60
CA PHE A 148 -8.63 -0.43 -5.59
C PHE A 148 -8.83 0.16 -4.18
N ASP A 149 -9.09 1.47 -4.13
CA ASP A 149 -9.38 2.23 -2.93
C ASP A 149 -10.83 2.11 -2.45
N VAL A 150 -11.04 1.97 -1.14
CA VAL A 150 -12.34 2.04 -0.48
C VAL A 150 -12.39 3.15 0.56
N GLN A 151 -13.44 3.98 0.45
CA GLN A 151 -13.87 4.97 1.43
C GLN A 151 -15.29 4.63 1.91
N VAL A 152 -15.77 5.24 3.00
CA VAL A 152 -17.13 5.04 3.51
C VAL A 152 -17.88 6.37 3.50
N THR A 153 -19.07 6.37 2.90
CA THR A 153 -19.98 7.54 2.83
C THR A 153 -20.55 7.91 4.20
N SER A 154 -21.13 9.11 4.32
CA SER A 154 -21.71 9.62 5.58
C SER A 154 -22.92 8.80 6.08
N ASP A 155 -23.58 8.07 5.17
CA ASP A 155 -24.66 7.11 5.44
C ASP A 155 -24.16 5.66 5.60
N GLY A 156 -22.84 5.44 5.68
CA GLY A 156 -22.24 4.17 6.09
C GLY A 156 -22.08 3.13 4.98
N VAL A 157 -21.90 3.55 3.72
CA VAL A 157 -21.74 2.64 2.58
C VAL A 157 -20.30 2.65 2.05
N PRO A 158 -19.62 1.49 1.97
CA PRO A 158 -18.31 1.39 1.31
C PRO A 158 -18.41 1.65 -0.20
N VAL A 159 -17.72 2.69 -0.66
CA VAL A 159 -17.65 3.14 -2.05
C VAL A 159 -16.22 3.09 -2.58
N ILE A 160 -16.06 2.84 -3.88
CA ILE A 160 -14.75 2.70 -4.51
C ILE A 160 -14.33 4.04 -5.15
N PHE A 161 -13.34 4.71 -4.57
CA PHE A 161 -12.81 6.00 -5.07
C PHE A 161 -11.48 6.36 -4.40
N HIS A 162 -10.49 6.82 -5.17
CA HIS A 162 -9.13 7.10 -4.66
C HIS A 162 -9.02 8.44 -3.93
N ASP A 163 -9.40 9.53 -4.59
CA ASP A 163 -9.10 10.87 -4.09
C ASP A 163 -9.98 11.16 -2.86
N VAL A 164 -9.42 11.81 -1.83
CA VAL A 164 -10.17 12.21 -0.62
C VAL A 164 -11.35 13.12 -0.96
N PHE A 165 -11.18 13.96 -1.98
CA PHE A 165 -12.17 14.91 -2.46
C PHE A 165 -12.64 14.56 -3.88
N ILE A 166 -13.96 14.52 -4.08
CA ILE A 166 -14.56 14.48 -5.40
C ILE A 166 -14.72 15.92 -5.91
N LEU A 167 -14.31 16.16 -7.16
CA LEU A 167 -14.30 17.48 -7.78
C LEU A 167 -15.36 17.57 -8.88
N THR A 168 -16.09 18.68 -8.92
CA THR A 168 -17.14 18.93 -9.92
C THR A 168 -17.27 20.43 -10.26
N GLY A 169 -18.18 20.76 -11.17
CA GLY A 169 -18.39 22.09 -11.72
C GLY A 169 -17.62 22.33 -13.02
N ASP A 170 -17.38 23.60 -13.31
CA ASP A 170 -16.51 24.02 -14.42
C ASP A 170 -15.07 24.19 -13.94
N VAL A 171 -14.12 24.16 -14.87
CA VAL A 171 -12.67 24.26 -14.56
C VAL A 171 -12.33 25.57 -13.84
N ASP A 172 -13.05 26.65 -14.15
CA ASP A 172 -12.89 27.97 -13.53
C ASP A 172 -13.75 28.15 -12.26
N ALA A 173 -14.60 27.18 -11.92
CA ALA A 173 -15.58 27.25 -10.83
C ALA A 173 -15.73 25.87 -10.15
N VAL A 174 -14.60 25.36 -9.65
CA VAL A 174 -14.49 24.02 -9.05
C VAL A 174 -15.17 23.99 -7.68
N ALA A 175 -16.10 23.05 -7.52
CA ALA A 175 -16.63 22.66 -6.22
C ALA A 175 -15.99 21.34 -5.78
N ASP A 176 -15.56 21.25 -4.53
CA ASP A 176 -15.05 20.02 -3.92
C ASP A 176 -15.86 19.61 -2.69
N ARG A 177 -15.94 18.29 -2.48
CA ARG A 177 -16.55 17.64 -1.31
C ARG A 177 -15.70 16.44 -0.95
N ARG A 178 -15.42 16.23 0.34
CA ARG A 178 -14.80 14.98 0.80
C ARG A 178 -15.76 13.83 0.56
N VAL A 179 -15.26 12.68 0.09
CA VAL A 179 -16.10 11.51 -0.24
C VAL A 179 -16.86 11.00 1.00
N THR A 180 -16.22 11.02 2.17
CA THR A 180 -16.85 10.64 3.45
C THR A 180 -17.98 11.58 3.91
N ASP A 181 -18.04 12.80 3.34
CA ASP A 181 -19.04 13.81 3.71
C ASP A 181 -20.26 13.77 2.78
N LEU A 182 -20.31 12.81 1.84
CA LEU A 182 -21.41 12.56 0.91
C LEU A 182 -22.21 11.34 1.37
N SER A 183 -23.53 11.37 1.17
CA SER A 183 -24.35 10.15 1.15
C SER A 183 -24.07 9.31 -0.11
N LEU A 184 -24.45 8.03 -0.11
CA LEU A 184 -24.34 7.17 -1.29
C LEU A 184 -25.06 7.78 -2.51
N ASN A 185 -26.26 8.32 -2.31
CA ASN A 185 -27.03 8.93 -3.39
C ASN A 185 -26.35 10.20 -3.95
N GLU A 186 -25.72 11.02 -3.10
CA GLU A 186 -24.90 12.13 -3.57
C GLU A 186 -23.67 11.62 -4.33
N PHE A 187 -22.94 10.62 -3.82
CA PHE A 187 -21.75 10.06 -4.48
C PHE A 187 -22.07 9.47 -5.85
N LEU A 188 -23.14 8.67 -5.98
CA LEU A 188 -23.56 8.08 -7.26
C LEU A 188 -24.03 9.12 -8.29
N SER A 189 -24.39 10.34 -7.88
CA SER A 189 -24.79 11.42 -8.79
C SER A 189 -23.63 12.04 -9.60
N TYR A 190 -22.38 11.60 -9.39
CA TYR A 190 -21.20 12.06 -10.13
C TYR A 190 -20.79 11.10 -11.24
N GLY A 191 -20.23 11.63 -12.32
CA GLY A 191 -19.77 10.85 -13.47
C GLY A 191 -20.94 10.29 -14.31
N SER A 192 -20.65 9.28 -15.12
CA SER A 192 -21.68 8.62 -15.96
C SER A 192 -22.80 8.01 -15.12
N GLN A 193 -24.03 8.09 -15.62
CA GLN A 193 -25.23 7.63 -14.92
C GLN A 193 -25.79 6.38 -15.58
N ARG A 194 -26.53 5.57 -14.80
CA ARG A 194 -27.17 4.33 -15.29
C ARG A 194 -28.29 4.63 -16.28
N GLU A 195 -29.04 5.69 -16.02
CA GLU A 195 -30.15 6.15 -16.85
C GLU A 195 -29.68 7.25 -17.82
N PRO A 196 -29.79 7.06 -19.16
CA PRO A 196 -29.29 8.02 -20.15
C PRO A 196 -29.94 9.42 -20.07
N THR A 197 -31.10 9.55 -19.42
CA THR A 197 -31.88 10.78 -19.34
C THR A 197 -31.43 11.76 -18.26
N SER A 198 -30.56 11.32 -17.34
CA SER A 198 -30.11 12.11 -16.20
C SER A 198 -28.61 12.40 -16.32
N PRO A 199 -28.19 13.63 -16.71
CA PRO A 199 -26.78 13.97 -16.75
C PRO A 199 -26.22 14.02 -15.31
N GLY A 200 -25.19 13.21 -15.04
CA GLY A 200 -24.48 13.25 -13.77
C GLY A 200 -23.62 14.51 -13.63
N LYS A 201 -23.24 14.82 -12.38
CA LYS A 201 -22.30 15.90 -12.09
C LYS A 201 -20.95 15.60 -12.76
N PRO A 202 -20.37 16.55 -13.52
CA PRO A 202 -19.10 16.31 -14.21
C PRO A 202 -18.00 16.03 -13.20
N LEU A 203 -17.14 15.06 -13.49
CA LEU A 203 -15.94 14.79 -12.70
C LEU A 203 -14.77 15.62 -13.20
N LEU A 204 -14.07 16.27 -12.26
CA LEU A 204 -12.81 16.96 -12.51
C LEU A 204 -11.67 16.22 -11.78
N ARG A 205 -10.43 16.44 -12.21
CA ARG A 205 -9.23 15.97 -11.52
C ARG A 205 -8.26 17.14 -11.29
N ARG A 206 -7.59 17.16 -10.14
CA ARG A 206 -6.57 18.16 -9.78
C ARG A 206 -5.19 17.51 -9.82
N THR A 207 -4.24 18.14 -10.50
CA THR A 207 -2.84 17.69 -10.55
C THR A 207 -2.07 18.13 -9.31
N ALA A 208 -0.88 17.55 -9.08
CA ALA A 208 -0.02 17.90 -7.95
C ALA A 208 0.45 19.37 -7.96
N ASP A 209 0.53 20.00 -9.14
CA ASP A 209 0.78 21.44 -9.31
C ASP A 209 -0.49 22.31 -9.28
N GLY A 210 -1.62 21.74 -8.85
CA GLY A 210 -2.86 22.46 -8.55
C GLY A 210 -3.77 22.75 -9.75
N LYS A 211 -3.39 22.37 -10.97
CA LYS A 211 -4.22 22.58 -12.17
C LYS A 211 -5.41 21.63 -12.18
N VAL A 212 -6.56 22.10 -12.65
CA VAL A 212 -7.80 21.31 -12.69
C VAL A 212 -8.24 21.08 -14.14
N TYR A 213 -8.72 19.87 -14.42
CA TYR A 213 -9.16 19.43 -15.75
C TYR A 213 -10.42 18.58 -15.66
N LYS A 214 -11.18 18.49 -16.76
CA LYS A 214 -12.28 17.52 -16.89
C LYS A 214 -11.71 16.10 -16.94
N TRP A 215 -12.25 15.19 -16.14
CA TRP A 215 -11.83 13.79 -16.10
C TRP A 215 -12.50 12.99 -17.24
N ALA A 216 -12.07 13.31 -18.46
CA ALA A 216 -12.50 12.63 -19.67
C ALA A 216 -11.82 11.25 -19.82
N VAL A 217 -12.58 10.27 -20.27
CA VAL A 217 -12.16 8.90 -20.59
C VAL A 217 -12.91 8.42 -21.82
N GLU A 218 -12.39 7.42 -22.54
CA GLU A 218 -13.04 6.89 -23.76
C GLU A 218 -14.26 6.02 -23.43
N ALA A 219 -14.14 5.18 -22.40
CA ALA A 219 -15.23 4.36 -21.87
C ALA A 219 -15.36 4.56 -20.36
N ASP A 220 -16.58 4.50 -19.87
CA ASP A 220 -16.92 4.89 -18.52
C ASP A 220 -18.04 4.01 -17.95
N ASP A 221 -18.08 3.91 -16.63
CA ASP A 221 -19.11 3.21 -15.87
C ASP A 221 -19.54 4.13 -14.72
N PRO A 222 -20.78 4.05 -14.23
CA PRO A 222 -21.17 4.75 -13.01
C PRO A 222 -20.26 4.39 -11.84
N LEU A 223 -20.02 5.34 -10.94
CA LEU A 223 -19.34 5.08 -9.68
C LEU A 223 -20.05 3.95 -8.92
N CYS A 224 -19.30 3.17 -8.14
CA CYS A 224 -19.78 1.89 -7.62
C CYS A 224 -19.46 1.67 -6.14
N THR A 225 -20.26 0.81 -5.51
CA THR A 225 -20.02 0.34 -4.14
C THR A 225 -19.10 -0.87 -4.13
N LEU A 226 -18.51 -1.16 -2.97
CA LEU A 226 -17.74 -2.40 -2.76
C LEU A 226 -18.59 -3.66 -3.00
N GLU A 227 -19.86 -3.63 -2.60
CA GLU A 227 -20.83 -4.71 -2.85
C GLU A 227 -21.05 -4.94 -4.35
N GLU A 228 -21.17 -3.86 -5.12
CA GLU A 228 -21.28 -3.93 -6.59
C GLU A 228 -20.03 -4.52 -7.24
N ALA A 229 -18.83 -4.22 -6.72
CA ALA A 229 -17.60 -4.84 -7.19
C ALA A 229 -17.57 -6.35 -6.94
N PHE A 230 -17.86 -6.80 -5.72
CA PHE A 230 -17.92 -8.24 -5.41
C PHE A 230 -18.88 -8.99 -6.34
N ARG A 231 -20.04 -8.40 -6.63
CA ARG A 231 -21.12 -8.95 -7.46
C ARG A 231 -20.88 -8.88 -8.97
N ARG A 232 -20.19 -7.85 -9.49
CA ARG A 232 -20.09 -7.57 -10.94
C ARG A 232 -18.70 -7.77 -11.57
N VAL A 233 -17.65 -7.92 -10.77
CA VAL A 233 -16.30 -8.21 -11.28
C VAL A 233 -16.11 -9.72 -11.46
N ASP A 234 -15.40 -10.14 -12.51
CA ASP A 234 -15.01 -11.53 -12.78
C ASP A 234 -14.55 -12.25 -11.49
N ALA A 235 -15.22 -13.36 -11.15
CA ALA A 235 -15.01 -14.08 -9.90
C ALA A 235 -13.61 -14.70 -9.75
N ARG A 236 -12.82 -14.78 -10.84
CA ARG A 236 -11.43 -15.29 -10.82
C ARG A 236 -10.42 -14.29 -10.26
N LEU A 237 -10.73 -12.99 -10.29
CA LEU A 237 -9.86 -11.95 -9.73
C LEU A 237 -10.01 -11.89 -8.20
N GLY A 238 -8.89 -11.96 -7.48
CA GLY A 238 -8.84 -11.49 -6.11
C GLY A 238 -8.88 -9.96 -6.03
N PHE A 239 -9.22 -9.42 -4.85
CA PHE A 239 -9.21 -7.98 -4.57
C PHE A 239 -8.10 -7.64 -3.58
N ASN A 240 -7.28 -6.63 -3.89
CA ASN A 240 -6.51 -5.89 -2.89
C ASN A 240 -7.26 -4.60 -2.59
N ILE A 241 -7.81 -4.49 -1.37
CA ILE A 241 -8.65 -3.38 -0.94
C ILE A 241 -7.79 -2.39 -0.16
N GLU A 242 -7.43 -1.26 -0.76
CA GLU A 242 -6.79 -0.16 -0.03
C GLU A 242 -7.84 0.56 0.84
N LEU A 243 -7.68 0.50 2.16
CA LEU A 243 -8.51 1.19 3.13
C LEU A 243 -8.02 2.65 3.21
N LYS A 244 -8.77 3.56 2.58
CA LYS A 244 -8.34 4.94 2.34
C LYS A 244 -8.78 5.86 3.47
N PHE A 245 -7.85 6.70 3.95
CA PHE A 245 -8.09 7.69 4.98
C PHE A 245 -7.45 9.03 4.59
N ASP A 246 -8.13 10.13 4.90
CA ASP A 246 -7.64 11.51 4.73
C ASP A 246 -6.46 11.80 5.69
N ASP A 247 -5.25 11.94 5.16
CA ASP A 247 -4.02 12.22 5.94
C ASP A 247 -4.07 13.57 6.68
N ASP A 248 -4.94 14.50 6.28
CA ASP A 248 -5.13 15.79 6.95
C ASP A 248 -6.12 15.72 8.14
N LEU A 249 -6.71 14.54 8.40
CA LEU A 249 -7.61 14.29 9.55
C LEU A 249 -6.95 13.45 10.65
N ILE A 250 -7.24 13.82 11.90
CA ILE A 250 -6.88 13.02 13.08
C ILE A 250 -8.04 12.08 13.41
N TYR A 251 -7.86 10.79 13.16
CA TYR A 251 -8.84 9.76 13.53
C TYR A 251 -8.62 9.27 14.96
N THR A 252 -9.71 9.13 15.73
CA THR A 252 -9.67 8.35 16.97
C THR A 252 -9.77 6.85 16.65
N GLU A 253 -9.32 5.99 17.58
CA GLU A 253 -9.50 4.53 17.44
C GLU A 253 -10.98 4.15 17.29
N GLU A 254 -11.90 4.85 17.96
CA GLU A 254 -13.35 4.66 17.81
C GLU A 254 -13.85 4.98 16.38
N ASN A 255 -13.34 6.06 15.76
CA ASN A 255 -13.70 6.40 14.38
C ASN A 255 -13.14 5.36 13.39
N LEU A 256 -11.90 4.90 13.58
CA LEU A 256 -11.31 3.86 12.74
C LEU A 256 -12.07 2.53 12.88
N VAL A 257 -12.36 2.09 14.11
CA VAL A 257 -13.13 0.84 14.36
C VAL A 257 -14.49 0.89 13.67
N LYS A 258 -15.28 1.95 13.84
CA LYS A 258 -16.59 2.08 13.19
C LYS A 258 -16.50 1.98 11.66
N THR A 259 -15.57 2.69 11.04
CA THR A 259 -15.36 2.66 9.57
C THR A 259 -14.93 1.28 9.10
N LEU A 260 -13.98 0.65 9.80
CA LEU A 260 -13.42 -0.64 9.44
C LEU A 260 -14.42 -1.78 9.65
N GLU A 261 -15.25 -1.75 10.69
CA GLU A 261 -16.34 -2.71 10.89
C GLU A 261 -17.34 -2.70 9.73
N ILE A 262 -17.67 -1.53 9.18
CA ILE A 262 -18.57 -1.41 8.02
C ILE A 262 -17.94 -2.09 6.79
N ILE A 263 -16.66 -1.81 6.51
CA ILE A 263 -15.95 -2.41 5.38
C ILE A 263 -15.78 -3.93 5.56
N VAL A 264 -15.30 -4.37 6.72
CA VAL A 264 -15.12 -5.80 7.03
C VAL A 264 -16.45 -6.56 6.96
N ARG A 265 -17.54 -6.01 7.50
CA ARG A 265 -18.88 -6.61 7.38
C ARG A 265 -19.32 -6.74 5.92
N SER A 266 -19.06 -5.73 5.09
CA SER A 266 -19.34 -5.79 3.65
C SER A 266 -18.51 -6.87 2.94
N VAL A 267 -17.21 -6.99 3.26
CA VAL A 267 -16.34 -8.05 2.73
C VAL A 267 -16.82 -9.43 3.17
N CYS A 268 -17.04 -9.67 4.46
CA CYS A 268 -17.50 -10.98 4.96
C CYS A 268 -18.87 -11.40 4.40
N THR A 269 -19.74 -10.43 4.09
CA THR A 269 -21.06 -10.70 3.48
C THR A 269 -20.95 -11.03 1.99
N ASN A 270 -20.07 -10.35 1.25
CA ASN A 270 -20.09 -10.34 -0.22
C ASN A 270 -18.91 -11.06 -0.91
N ALA A 271 -17.81 -11.32 -0.21
CA ALA A 271 -16.62 -11.95 -0.81
C ALA A 271 -16.86 -13.40 -1.23
N GLY A 272 -17.66 -14.15 -0.47
CA GLY A 272 -17.90 -15.58 -0.72
C GLY A 272 -16.60 -16.37 -0.70
N GLY A 273 -16.16 -16.84 -1.88
CA GLY A 273 -14.87 -17.53 -2.07
C GLY A 273 -13.78 -16.68 -2.73
N ARG A 274 -14.00 -15.38 -2.95
CA ARG A 274 -13.01 -14.50 -3.59
C ARG A 274 -11.83 -14.24 -2.65
N SER A 275 -10.60 -14.38 -3.15
CA SER A 275 -9.40 -13.99 -2.43
C SER A 275 -9.39 -12.48 -2.17
N VAL A 276 -9.21 -12.06 -0.92
CA VAL A 276 -9.09 -10.65 -0.53
C VAL A 276 -7.77 -10.42 0.21
N ILE A 277 -7.14 -9.27 -0.05
CA ILE A 277 -6.06 -8.67 0.73
C ILE A 277 -6.58 -7.32 1.21
N PHE A 278 -6.37 -6.97 2.48
CA PHE A 278 -6.53 -5.59 2.95
C PHE A 278 -5.18 -4.88 2.91
N SER A 279 -5.14 -3.65 2.45
CA SER A 279 -3.95 -2.79 2.55
C SER A 279 -4.30 -1.40 3.06
N THR A 280 -3.37 -0.70 3.73
CA THR A 280 -3.57 0.71 4.13
C THR A 280 -2.28 1.41 4.50
N PHE A 281 -2.20 2.72 4.25
CA PHE A 281 -1.11 3.59 4.71
C PHE A 281 -1.27 4.02 6.19
N GLN A 282 -2.45 3.84 6.79
CA GLN A 282 -2.72 4.28 8.16
C GLN A 282 -2.32 3.16 9.15
N PRO A 283 -1.30 3.35 10.01
CA PRO A 283 -0.74 2.25 10.79
C PRO A 283 -1.71 1.64 11.81
N ASP A 284 -2.57 2.44 12.44
CA ASP A 284 -3.56 1.95 13.40
C ASP A 284 -4.74 1.27 12.71
N ALA A 285 -5.14 1.71 11.51
CA ALA A 285 -6.13 1.01 10.71
C ALA A 285 -5.65 -0.40 10.33
N ALA A 286 -4.37 -0.56 9.96
CA ALA A 286 -3.78 -1.88 9.70
C ALA A 286 -3.86 -2.80 10.93
N ARG A 287 -3.57 -2.26 12.12
CA ARG A 287 -3.66 -2.99 13.40
C ARG A 287 -5.11 -3.31 13.80
N ILE A 288 -6.05 -2.41 13.54
CA ILE A 288 -7.47 -2.60 13.86
C ILE A 288 -8.08 -3.65 12.92
N VAL A 289 -7.87 -3.55 11.60
CA VAL A 289 -8.43 -4.53 10.65
C VAL A 289 -7.86 -5.94 10.88
N ARG A 290 -6.58 -6.08 11.27
CA ARG A 290 -5.98 -7.36 11.70
C ARG A 290 -6.57 -7.91 13.01
N ARG A 291 -7.18 -7.08 13.87
CA ARG A 291 -7.93 -7.54 15.06
C ARG A 291 -9.38 -7.91 14.71
N LEU A 292 -10.03 -7.15 13.83
CA LEU A 292 -11.44 -7.33 13.45
C LEU A 292 -11.70 -8.59 12.61
N GLN A 293 -10.71 -9.07 11.85
CA GLN A 293 -10.81 -10.30 11.06
C GLN A 293 -9.48 -11.06 11.03
N GLN A 294 -9.53 -12.38 10.79
CA GLN A 294 -8.33 -13.22 10.70
C GLN A 294 -8.18 -14.00 9.38
N ASP A 295 -9.21 -14.01 8.54
CA ASP A 295 -9.32 -14.87 7.34
C ASP A 295 -8.54 -14.32 6.13
N TYR A 296 -8.40 -12.99 6.06
CA TYR A 296 -7.76 -12.29 4.95
C TYR A 296 -6.45 -11.63 5.41
N PRO A 297 -5.36 -11.75 4.64
CA PRO A 297 -4.11 -11.12 4.99
C PRO A 297 -4.21 -9.59 4.98
N VAL A 298 -3.48 -8.97 5.89
CA VAL A 298 -3.38 -7.51 6.01
C VAL A 298 -1.97 -7.07 5.67
N PHE A 299 -1.85 -6.12 4.75
CA PHE A 299 -0.60 -5.55 4.29
C PHE A 299 -0.49 -4.08 4.70
N PHE A 300 0.70 -3.61 5.05
CA PHE A 300 0.94 -2.20 5.33
C PHE A 300 1.52 -1.48 4.10
N LEU A 301 0.93 -0.35 3.70
CA LEU A 301 1.42 0.50 2.62
C LEU A 301 2.46 1.51 3.15
N THR A 302 3.57 1.69 2.44
CA THR A 302 4.63 2.64 2.82
C THR A 302 5.35 3.23 1.61
N ASP A 303 5.62 4.54 1.65
CA ASP A 303 6.49 5.20 0.69
C ASP A 303 7.98 4.82 0.83
N GLY A 304 8.33 3.93 1.78
CA GLY A 304 9.69 3.39 1.93
C GLY A 304 10.76 4.44 2.23
N GLY A 305 10.36 5.56 2.85
CA GLY A 305 11.23 6.72 3.10
C GLY A 305 11.42 7.66 1.92
N THR A 306 10.70 7.48 0.80
CA THR A 306 10.70 8.47 -0.30
C THR A 306 9.91 9.75 0.03
N LYS A 307 8.99 9.67 0.98
CA LYS A 307 8.22 10.78 1.56
C LYS A 307 8.29 10.70 3.10
N SER A 308 8.33 11.86 3.75
CA SER A 308 8.31 11.98 5.21
C SER A 308 6.91 12.34 5.73
N PHE A 309 6.52 11.72 6.83
CA PHE A 309 5.27 11.91 7.56
C PHE A 309 5.54 12.25 9.02
N SER A 310 4.53 12.84 9.68
CA SER A 310 4.53 13.09 11.12
C SER A 310 4.54 11.80 11.95
N ASP A 311 3.85 10.76 11.48
CA ASP A 311 3.90 9.42 12.08
C ASP A 311 5.17 8.68 11.64
N ALA A 312 6.09 8.48 12.58
CA ALA A 312 7.36 7.80 12.34
C ALA A 312 7.19 6.38 11.76
N ARG A 313 6.08 5.69 12.04
CA ARG A 313 5.81 4.32 11.58
C ARG A 313 5.69 4.20 10.06
N ARG A 314 5.45 5.32 9.36
CA ARG A 314 5.30 5.39 7.89
C ARG A 314 6.63 5.66 7.16
N ASN A 315 7.68 6.07 7.88
CA ASN A 315 8.84 6.76 7.30
C ASN A 315 9.98 5.86 6.79
N SER A 316 9.92 4.54 6.96
CA SER A 316 10.93 3.63 6.39
C SER A 316 10.41 2.20 6.20
N LEU A 317 11.18 1.39 5.48
CA LEU A 317 10.94 -0.05 5.33
C LEU A 317 11.14 -0.79 6.66
N GLU A 318 12.08 -0.34 7.50
CA GLU A 318 12.39 -0.92 8.80
C GLU A 318 11.23 -0.73 9.80
N GLU A 319 10.63 0.47 9.86
CA GLU A 319 9.45 0.71 10.68
C GLU A 319 8.20 -0.01 10.14
N ALA A 320 8.07 -0.16 8.81
CA ALA A 320 7.04 -1.00 8.21
C ALA A 320 7.19 -2.48 8.60
N VAL A 321 8.40 -3.05 8.57
CA VAL A 321 8.68 -4.43 9.04
C VAL A 321 8.33 -4.58 10.51
N LYS A 322 8.71 -3.61 11.34
CA LYS A 322 8.43 -3.60 12.78
C LYS A 322 6.93 -3.55 13.06
N LEU A 323 6.19 -2.64 12.41
CA LEU A 323 4.73 -2.56 12.53
C LEU A 323 4.07 -3.90 12.17
N CYS A 324 4.51 -4.53 11.08
CA CYS A 324 3.97 -5.82 10.64
C CYS A 324 4.26 -6.93 11.65
N ALA A 325 5.52 -7.05 12.11
CA ALA A 325 5.94 -8.07 13.06
C ALA A 325 5.29 -7.93 14.45
N GLU A 326 5.13 -6.70 14.95
CA GLU A 326 4.50 -6.42 16.25
C GLU A 326 2.99 -6.70 16.27
N ASN A 327 2.33 -6.71 15.11
CA ASN A 327 0.87 -6.79 15.02
C ASN A 327 0.35 -7.96 14.16
N GLY A 328 1.24 -8.85 13.70
CA GLY A 328 0.87 -10.05 12.94
C GLY A 328 0.35 -9.76 11.53
N LEU A 329 0.81 -8.69 10.87
CA LEU A 329 0.47 -8.40 9.48
C LEU A 329 1.32 -9.28 8.54
N GLU A 330 0.75 -9.75 7.43
CA GLU A 330 1.38 -10.72 6.54
C GLU A 330 2.26 -10.14 5.42
N GLY A 331 2.22 -8.82 5.21
CA GLY A 331 3.03 -8.21 4.16
C GLY A 331 3.14 -6.69 4.17
N ILE A 332 3.95 -6.21 3.25
CA ILE A 332 4.22 -4.80 2.98
C ILE A 332 3.95 -4.54 1.50
N VAL A 333 3.35 -3.38 1.20
CA VAL A 333 3.27 -2.83 -0.15
C VAL A 333 4.06 -1.53 -0.16
N SER A 334 5.17 -1.45 -0.91
CA SER A 334 6.06 -0.27 -0.84
C SER A 334 6.22 0.47 -2.15
N GLU A 335 6.43 1.79 -2.11
CA GLU A 335 6.83 2.55 -3.30
C GLU A 335 8.17 2.02 -3.82
N VAL A 336 8.19 1.69 -5.11
CA VAL A 336 9.27 0.95 -5.76
C VAL A 336 10.63 1.64 -5.64
N ARG A 337 10.71 2.98 -5.68
CA ARG A 337 11.98 3.70 -5.48
C ARG A 337 12.48 3.60 -4.04
N GLY A 338 11.59 3.50 -3.05
CA GLY A 338 11.97 3.24 -1.66
C GLY A 338 12.71 1.90 -1.52
N VAL A 339 12.19 0.84 -2.16
CA VAL A 339 12.84 -0.47 -2.19
C VAL A 339 14.12 -0.48 -3.03
N LEU A 340 14.14 0.20 -4.18
CA LEU A 340 15.33 0.24 -5.04
C LEU A 340 16.47 1.11 -4.48
N ARG A 341 16.19 2.11 -3.63
CA ARG A 341 17.21 2.84 -2.85
C ARG A 341 17.82 2.01 -1.72
N ASN A 342 17.06 1.07 -1.14
CA ASN A 342 17.53 0.17 -0.09
C ASN A 342 17.31 -1.33 -0.46
N PRO A 343 18.04 -1.88 -1.46
CA PRO A 343 17.86 -3.29 -1.86
C PRO A 343 18.15 -4.30 -0.73
N ALA A 344 18.97 -3.93 0.25
CA ALA A 344 19.29 -4.76 1.40
C ALA A 344 18.07 -4.99 2.33
N ALA A 345 17.12 -4.05 2.39
CA ALA A 345 15.90 -4.20 3.16
C ALA A 345 15.04 -5.39 2.72
N VAL A 346 15.07 -5.76 1.42
CA VAL A 346 14.32 -6.93 0.91
C VAL A 346 14.73 -8.20 1.66
N ALA A 347 16.02 -8.42 1.92
CA ALA A 347 16.48 -9.57 2.70
C ALA A 347 15.97 -9.53 4.15
N GLY A 348 15.86 -8.34 4.75
CA GLY A 348 15.26 -8.14 6.07
C GLY A 348 13.77 -8.49 6.11
N ILE A 349 13.00 -7.99 5.14
CA ILE A 349 11.56 -8.24 4.98
C ILE A 349 11.29 -9.75 4.82
N LYS A 350 12.06 -10.44 3.96
CA LYS A 350 11.96 -11.90 3.77
C LYS A 350 12.38 -12.69 5.01
N LYS A 351 13.41 -12.24 5.75
CA LYS A 351 13.80 -12.85 7.03
C LYS A 351 12.70 -12.71 8.09
N ALA A 352 11.93 -11.62 8.07
CA ALA A 352 10.72 -11.44 8.88
C ALA A 352 9.53 -12.29 8.41
N LYS A 353 9.67 -13.07 7.33
CA LYS A 353 8.62 -13.89 6.68
C LYS A 353 7.42 -13.07 6.16
N LEU A 354 7.65 -11.79 5.89
CA LEU A 354 6.65 -10.90 5.30
C LEU A 354 6.66 -11.02 3.78
N SER A 355 5.46 -10.95 3.19
CA SER A 355 5.31 -10.76 1.75
C SER A 355 5.68 -9.31 1.39
N LEU A 356 6.23 -9.08 0.20
CA LEU A 356 6.59 -7.76 -0.30
C LEU A 356 6.03 -7.57 -1.70
N LEU A 357 5.09 -6.64 -1.81
CA LEU A 357 4.63 -6.08 -3.09
C LEU A 357 5.20 -4.66 -3.25
N THR A 358 5.18 -4.14 -4.46
CA THR A 358 5.47 -2.72 -4.70
C THR A 358 4.37 -2.02 -5.48
N TYR A 359 4.32 -0.70 -5.38
CA TYR A 359 3.56 0.20 -6.27
C TYR A 359 4.49 1.31 -6.81
N GLY A 360 3.98 2.14 -7.71
CA GLY A 360 4.67 3.34 -8.20
C GLY A 360 5.10 3.24 -9.66
N GLY A 361 5.52 4.38 -10.22
CA GLY A 361 5.64 4.54 -11.68
C GLY A 361 6.57 3.55 -12.37
N LEU A 362 7.63 3.09 -11.70
CA LEU A 362 8.61 2.16 -12.27
C LEU A 362 8.07 0.72 -12.42
N ASN A 363 6.94 0.38 -11.80
CA ASN A 363 6.27 -0.90 -12.03
C ASN A 363 5.65 -1.01 -13.42
N ASN A 364 5.61 0.08 -14.18
CA ASN A 364 5.20 0.13 -15.59
C ASN A 364 6.37 -0.07 -16.57
N THR A 365 7.55 -0.46 -16.08
CA THR A 365 8.76 -0.69 -16.88
C THR A 365 9.26 -2.13 -16.72
N ALA A 366 9.18 -2.94 -17.79
CA ALA A 366 9.42 -4.39 -17.74
C ALA A 366 10.80 -4.78 -17.19
N GLU A 367 11.83 -3.99 -17.47
CA GLU A 367 13.21 -4.17 -17.02
C GLU A 367 13.31 -4.04 -15.50
N VAL A 368 12.60 -3.05 -14.94
CA VAL A 368 12.58 -2.78 -13.50
C VAL A 368 11.74 -3.83 -12.78
N VAL A 369 10.62 -4.26 -13.37
CA VAL A 369 9.84 -5.39 -12.85
C VAL A 369 10.67 -6.69 -12.84
N TYR A 370 11.50 -6.93 -13.85
CA TYR A 370 12.44 -8.06 -13.85
C TYR A 370 13.54 -7.93 -12.79
N MET A 371 14.10 -6.73 -12.55
CA MET A 371 15.01 -6.52 -11.42
C MET A 371 14.34 -6.84 -10.07
N GLN A 372 13.11 -6.37 -9.88
CA GLN A 372 12.33 -6.63 -8.66
C GLN A 372 12.07 -8.12 -8.44
N TYR A 373 11.76 -8.86 -9.51
CA TYR A 373 11.68 -10.33 -9.49
C TYR A 373 13.02 -10.97 -9.06
N MET A 374 14.15 -10.54 -9.64
CA MET A 374 15.47 -11.05 -9.28
C MET A 374 15.90 -10.68 -7.84
N MET A 375 15.39 -9.57 -7.29
CA MET A 375 15.55 -9.19 -5.87
C MET A 375 14.70 -10.05 -4.93
N GLY A 376 13.77 -10.86 -5.45
CA GLY A 376 12.88 -11.71 -4.68
C GLY A 376 11.63 -11.01 -4.16
N ILE A 377 11.24 -9.85 -4.71
CA ILE A 377 9.94 -9.22 -4.43
C ILE A 377 8.81 -10.18 -4.89
N ASP A 378 7.67 -10.23 -4.21
CA ASP A 378 6.59 -11.20 -4.52
C ASP A 378 5.65 -10.73 -5.63
N GLY A 379 5.65 -9.45 -5.98
CA GLY A 379 4.83 -8.92 -7.06
C GLY A 379 4.79 -7.40 -7.14
N VAL A 380 4.12 -6.92 -8.19
CA VAL A 380 4.00 -5.49 -8.53
C VAL A 380 2.54 -5.11 -8.74
N ILE A 381 2.14 -3.97 -8.19
CA ILE A 381 0.92 -3.24 -8.55
C ILE A 381 1.32 -2.28 -9.70
N ALA A 382 0.65 -2.41 -10.85
CA ALA A 382 1.03 -1.72 -12.09
C ALA A 382 -0.19 -1.18 -12.85
N ASP A 383 0.03 -0.08 -13.59
CA ASP A 383 -1.00 0.53 -14.44
C ASP A 383 -1.08 -0.14 -15.81
N ARG A 384 0.07 -0.48 -16.39
CA ARG A 384 0.17 -1.12 -17.70
C ARG A 384 -0.04 -2.63 -17.63
N VAL A 385 -1.21 -3.02 -17.12
CA VAL A 385 -1.56 -4.40 -16.76
C VAL A 385 -1.21 -5.41 -17.85
N LYS A 386 -1.57 -5.14 -19.11
CA LYS A 386 -1.25 -6.01 -20.26
C LYS A 386 0.27 -6.16 -20.45
N GLU A 387 0.97 -5.03 -20.61
CA GLU A 387 2.41 -5.01 -20.92
C GLU A 387 3.22 -5.75 -19.84
N ILE A 388 2.89 -5.51 -18.57
CA ILE A 388 3.61 -6.09 -17.43
C ILE A 388 3.24 -7.55 -17.20
N SER A 389 1.98 -7.96 -17.40
CA SER A 389 1.60 -9.38 -17.32
C SER A 389 2.18 -10.22 -18.47
N ASP A 390 2.25 -9.68 -19.69
CA ASP A 390 2.93 -10.32 -20.82
C ASP A 390 4.46 -10.45 -20.57
N ALA A 391 5.09 -9.41 -20.03
CA ALA A 391 6.51 -9.42 -19.67
C ALA A 391 6.82 -10.46 -18.57
N VAL A 392 6.06 -10.45 -17.46
CA VAL A 392 6.21 -11.42 -16.36
C VAL A 392 5.92 -12.84 -16.83
N GLY A 393 4.90 -13.04 -17.67
CA GLY A 393 4.61 -14.33 -18.29
C GLY A 393 5.78 -14.87 -19.11
N SER A 394 6.47 -13.98 -19.83
CA SER A 394 7.62 -14.33 -20.68
C SER A 394 8.82 -14.84 -19.87
N PHE A 395 9.21 -14.18 -18.77
CA PHE A 395 10.35 -14.63 -17.95
C PHE A 395 9.99 -15.68 -16.88
N GLN A 396 8.73 -15.80 -16.45
CA GLN A 396 8.29 -16.94 -15.64
C GLN A 396 8.18 -18.23 -16.44
N GLY A 397 7.63 -18.17 -17.66
CA GLY A 397 7.38 -19.35 -18.50
C GLY A 397 8.66 -20.08 -18.89
N GLN A 398 9.77 -19.35 -19.05
CA GLN A 398 11.07 -19.93 -19.39
C GLN A 398 11.75 -20.64 -18.21
N GLY A 399 11.22 -20.54 -16.99
CA GLY A 399 11.71 -21.24 -15.80
C GLY A 399 11.01 -22.58 -15.49
N MET A 400 10.03 -23.00 -16.30
CA MET A 400 9.24 -24.24 -16.10
C MET A 400 9.32 -25.18 -17.31
N GLY A 401 10.53 -25.39 -17.84
CA GLY A 401 10.79 -26.49 -18.77
C GLY A 401 10.76 -27.84 -18.04
N ASP A 402 9.85 -28.73 -18.42
CA ASP A 402 9.81 -30.11 -17.93
C ASP A 402 10.76 -30.99 -18.76
N GLY A 403 11.62 -31.75 -18.09
CA GLY A 403 12.44 -32.80 -18.70
C GLY A 403 13.96 -32.59 -18.72
N GLY A 404 14.67 -33.48 -18.02
CA GLY A 404 16.08 -33.83 -18.31
C GLY A 404 17.14 -32.92 -17.70
N GLY A 405 18.09 -33.53 -16.97
CA GLY A 405 19.20 -32.79 -16.36
C GLY A 405 20.27 -32.37 -17.37
N GLU A 406 20.18 -31.14 -17.85
CA GLU A 406 21.32 -30.33 -18.31
C GLU A 406 21.28 -28.97 -17.61
N GLU A 407 22.38 -28.22 -17.65
CA GLU A 407 22.58 -27.02 -16.83
C GLU A 407 21.40 -26.04 -16.87
N MET A 408 20.92 -25.65 -15.68
CA MET A 408 19.88 -24.64 -15.47
C MET A 408 20.38 -23.27 -15.95
N ARG A 409 20.33 -23.04 -17.25
CA ARG A 409 20.54 -21.73 -17.86
C ARG A 409 19.40 -20.84 -17.42
N GLU A 410 19.69 -19.92 -16.49
CA GLU A 410 18.79 -18.81 -16.17
C GLU A 410 18.34 -18.15 -17.48
N ALA A 411 17.07 -18.34 -17.83
CA ALA A 411 16.52 -17.82 -19.07
C ALA A 411 16.27 -16.31 -18.88
N ARG A 412 17.33 -15.54 -19.13
CA ARG A 412 17.32 -14.09 -18.96
C ARG A 412 16.57 -13.45 -20.15
N PRO A 413 15.55 -12.61 -19.92
CA PRO A 413 14.93 -11.85 -20.99
C PRO A 413 15.96 -10.96 -21.69
N SER A 414 15.94 -10.95 -23.02
CA SER A 414 16.86 -10.17 -23.84
C SER A 414 16.39 -8.72 -23.93
N PHE A 415 16.87 -7.87 -23.03
CA PHE A 415 16.69 -6.43 -23.10
C PHE A 415 17.59 -5.80 -24.18
N SER A 416 17.09 -4.78 -24.87
CA SER A 416 17.88 -3.98 -25.81
C SER A 416 18.95 -3.14 -25.08
N GLU A 417 19.95 -2.67 -25.82
CA GLU A 417 20.98 -1.77 -25.27
C GLU A 417 20.35 -0.51 -24.63
N ALA A 418 19.30 0.06 -25.24
CA ALA A 418 18.61 1.23 -24.70
C ALA A 418 17.91 0.94 -23.36
N GLN A 419 17.27 -0.23 -23.23
CA GLN A 419 16.64 -0.70 -21.98
C GLN A 419 17.68 -0.93 -20.88
N LEU A 420 18.85 -1.49 -21.22
CA LEU A 420 19.97 -1.67 -20.29
C LEU A 420 20.61 -0.34 -19.89
N SER A 421 20.78 0.61 -20.82
CA SER A 421 21.27 1.96 -20.52
C SER A 421 20.34 2.70 -19.57
N TYR A 422 19.02 2.67 -19.82
CA TYR A 422 18.02 3.23 -18.90
C TYR A 422 18.14 2.65 -17.49
N LEU A 423 18.36 1.33 -17.38
CA LEU A 423 18.53 0.65 -16.09
C LEU A 423 19.76 1.15 -15.33
N LEU A 424 20.88 1.34 -16.02
CA LEU A 424 22.12 1.87 -15.44
C LEU A 424 21.98 3.34 -15.03
N GLU A 425 21.30 4.15 -15.84
CA GLU A 425 21.00 5.55 -15.52
C GLU A 425 20.09 5.66 -14.29
N LEU A 426 19.05 4.84 -14.21
CA LEU A 426 18.14 4.76 -13.06
C LEU A 426 18.88 4.33 -11.78
N ILE A 427 19.74 3.31 -11.84
CA ILE A 427 20.56 2.90 -10.68
C ILE A 427 21.48 4.06 -10.24
N ALA A 428 22.12 4.75 -11.20
CA ALA A 428 22.96 5.92 -10.90
C ALA A 428 22.16 7.12 -10.38
N GLU A 429 20.88 7.28 -10.75
CA GLU A 429 19.96 8.26 -10.18
C GLU A 429 19.62 7.92 -8.71
N LEU A 430 19.26 6.67 -8.45
CA LEU A 430 18.84 6.20 -7.12
C LEU A 430 19.98 6.24 -6.09
N VAL A 431 21.23 6.00 -6.50
CA VAL A 431 22.42 6.11 -5.63
C VAL A 431 22.77 7.56 -5.26
N ARG A 432 22.21 8.56 -5.97
CA ARG A 432 22.45 10.00 -5.70
C ARG A 432 21.37 10.65 -4.83
N GLN A 433 20.34 9.90 -4.41
CA GLN A 433 19.16 10.37 -3.67
C GLN A 433 19.09 9.76 -2.27
#